data_AF-A0A4Y2A4E2-F1
#
_entry.id   AF-A0A4Y2A4E2-F1
#
_cell.length_a   1.000
_cell.length_b   1.000
_cell.length_c   1.000
_cell.angle_alpha   90.00
_cell.angle_beta   90.00
_cell.angle_gamma   90.00
#
_symmetry.space_group_name_H-M   'P 1'
#
loop_
_entity.id
_entity.type
_entity.pdbx_description
1 polymer ?
#
loop_
_entity_poly.entity_id
_entity_poly.type
_entity_poly.pdbx_seq_one_letter_code
_entity_poly.pdbx_strand_id
1 'polypeptide(L)'
;MKKIILGEKAADKPLTLDQKLKRSMLESIDRFQHEIDTRCEGIECISDRFAVLQPNNLIETSETELPKFVQSLGENYNKLSADGIFTEIQRLTRFLKSAKVPKEEYLGWTSLRFLKLVVQYELFDSVPNLTLTLRFFLTLCVSVVSRERSFRNSN
;
A
#
# COMPACT_ATOMS: atom_id res chain seq x y z
N MET A 1 -40.93 57.62 -0.40
CA MET A 1 -39.59 57.61 -1.04
C MET A 1 -39.05 56.19 -0.99
N LYS A 2 -38.89 55.53 -2.15
CA LYS A 2 -38.29 54.18 -2.26
C LYS A 2 -36.77 54.34 -2.46
N LYS A 3 -35.98 53.69 -1.62
CA LYS A 3 -34.51 53.64 -1.73
C LYS A 3 -34.16 52.56 -2.75
N ILE A 4 -33.66 52.95 -3.91
CA ILE A 4 -33.17 52.01 -4.93
C ILE A 4 -31.79 51.54 -4.46
N ILE A 5 -31.69 50.28 -4.06
CA ILE A 5 -30.40 49.60 -3.86
C ILE A 5 -29.92 49.22 -5.25
N LEU A 6 -28.85 49.89 -5.71
CA LEU A 6 -28.15 49.56 -6.93
C LEU A 6 -27.48 48.20 -6.73
N GLY A 7 -28.13 47.15 -7.21
CA GLY A 7 -27.54 45.82 -7.33
C GLY A 7 -26.40 45.89 -8.35
N GLU A 8 -25.18 45.98 -7.85
CA GLU A 8 -23.95 45.81 -8.61
C GLU A 8 -23.92 44.37 -9.15
N LYS A 9 -24.42 44.18 -10.37
CA LYS A 9 -24.16 42.97 -11.14
C LYS A 9 -22.70 43.05 -11.59
N ALA A 10 -21.82 42.36 -10.87
CA ALA A 10 -20.50 42.04 -11.38
C ALA A 10 -20.68 41.21 -12.66
N ALA A 11 -20.54 41.86 -13.82
CA ALA A 11 -20.47 41.16 -15.09
C ALA A 11 -19.14 40.43 -15.12
N ASP A 12 -19.17 39.08 -15.13
CA ASP A 12 -17.98 38.26 -15.30
C ASP A 12 -17.30 38.63 -16.62
N LYS A 13 -16.20 39.39 -16.51
CA LYS A 13 -15.38 39.73 -17.67
C LYS A 13 -14.78 38.43 -18.22
N PRO A 14 -14.90 38.13 -19.52
CA PRO A 14 -14.32 36.93 -20.09
C PRO A 14 -12.81 36.90 -19.83
N LEU A 15 -12.32 35.79 -19.26
CA LEU A 15 -10.89 35.60 -19.00
C LEU A 15 -10.09 35.76 -20.30
N THR A 16 -8.95 36.43 -20.21
CA THR A 16 -7.98 36.48 -21.31
C THR A 16 -7.42 35.08 -21.58
N LEU A 17 -6.85 34.87 -22.77
CA LEU A 17 -6.24 33.59 -23.13
C LEU A 17 -5.16 33.16 -22.12
N ASP A 18 -4.34 34.11 -21.67
CA ASP A 18 -3.31 33.89 -20.65
C ASP A 18 -3.91 33.46 -19.29
N GLN A 19 -5.00 34.11 -18.87
CA GLN A 19 -5.70 33.73 -17.64
C GLN A 19 -6.34 32.35 -17.74
N LYS A 20 -6.91 32.00 -18.91
CA LYS A 20 -7.45 30.65 -19.16
C LYS A 20 -6.35 29.60 -19.15
N LEU A 21 -5.20 29.88 -19.76
CA LEU A 21 -4.05 28.99 -19.76
C LEU A 21 -3.53 28.77 -18.33
N LYS A 22 -3.31 29.85 -17.58
CA LYS A 22 -2.89 29.78 -16.18
C LYS A 22 -3.87 29.00 -15.31
N ARG A 23 -5.18 29.21 -15.50
CA ARG A 23 -6.23 28.44 -14.82
C ARG A 23 -6.13 26.95 -15.14
N SER A 24 -6.01 26.60 -16.43
CA SER A 24 -5.89 25.21 -16.87
C SER A 24 -4.64 24.53 -16.33
N MET A 25 -3.53 25.27 -16.20
CA MET A 25 -2.30 24.76 -15.58
C MET A 25 -2.49 24.51 -14.09
N LEU A 26 -3.09 25.45 -13.36
CA LEU A 26 -3.40 25.29 -11.93
C LEU A 26 -4.33 24.10 -11.68
N GLU A 27 -5.41 23.98 -12.46
CA GLU A 27 -6.31 22.81 -12.37
C GLU A 27 -5.60 21.50 -12.67
N SER A 28 -4.58 21.51 -13.54
CA SER A 28 -3.78 20.32 -13.80
C SER A 28 -2.87 19.99 -12.61
N ILE A 29 -2.24 20.98 -11.99
CA ILE A 29 -1.44 20.80 -10.77
C ILE A 29 -2.30 20.27 -9.62
N ASP A 30 -3.50 20.85 -9.41
CA ASP A 30 -4.42 20.42 -8.36
C ASP A 30 -4.84 18.95 -8.56
N ARG A 31 -5.11 18.55 -9.82
CA ARG A 31 -5.39 17.14 -10.16
C ARG A 31 -4.19 16.24 -9.89
N PHE A 32 -2.98 16.66 -10.25
CA PHE A 32 -1.77 15.88 -9.97
C PHE A 32 -1.56 15.70 -8.48
N GLN A 33 -1.73 16.76 -7.69
CA GLN A 33 -1.58 16.71 -6.24
C GLN A 33 -2.60 15.76 -5.62
N HIS A 34 -3.89 15.92 -5.95
CA HIS A 34 -4.95 15.07 -5.43
C HIS A 34 -4.73 13.58 -5.75
N GLU A 35 -4.27 13.28 -6.96
CA GLU A 35 -3.98 11.92 -7.39
C GLU A 35 -2.76 11.34 -6.66
N ILE A 36 -1.70 12.15 -6.43
CA ILE A 36 -0.54 11.72 -5.61
C ILE A 36 -0.99 11.43 -4.17
N ASP A 37 -1.74 12.33 -3.56
CA ASP A 37 -2.20 12.19 -2.17
C ASP A 37 -3.05 10.92 -2.01
N THR A 38 -4.04 10.74 -2.89
CA THR A 38 -4.90 9.55 -2.89
C THR A 38 -4.11 8.25 -3.07
N ARG A 39 -3.03 8.27 -3.85
CA ARG A 39 -2.15 7.11 -4.04
C ARG A 39 -1.29 6.84 -2.82
N CYS A 40 -0.71 7.88 -2.23
CA CYS A 40 0.05 7.76 -0.99
C CYS A 40 -0.83 7.14 0.12
N GLU A 41 -2.04 7.65 0.31
CA GLU A 41 -3.02 7.09 1.26
C GLU A 41 -3.32 5.61 0.95
N GLY A 42 -3.49 5.26 -0.33
CA GLY A 42 -3.73 3.88 -0.76
C GLY A 42 -2.55 2.95 -0.46
N ILE A 43 -1.31 3.41 -0.67
CA ILE A 43 -0.08 2.66 -0.38
C ILE A 43 0.11 2.50 1.14
N GLU A 44 -0.08 3.57 1.91
CA GLU A 44 -0.01 3.56 3.37
C GLU A 44 -1.03 2.57 3.96
N CYS A 45 -2.28 2.63 3.49
CA CYS A 45 -3.33 1.70 3.92
C CYS A 45 -2.97 0.22 3.64
N ILE A 46 -2.35 -0.06 2.48
CA ILE A 46 -1.87 -1.41 2.17
C ILE A 46 -0.69 -1.78 3.09
N SER A 47 0.27 -0.88 3.29
CA SER A 47 1.41 -1.10 4.17
C SER A 47 0.98 -1.46 5.59
N ASP A 48 0.01 -0.74 6.15
CA ASP A 48 -0.50 -0.97 7.50
C ASP A 48 -1.22 -2.33 7.61
N ARG A 49 -2.07 -2.66 6.63
CA ARG A 49 -2.79 -3.96 6.60
C ARG A 49 -1.85 -5.16 6.51
N PHE A 50 -0.71 -4.98 5.83
CA PHE A 50 0.28 -6.03 5.64
C PHE A 50 1.54 -5.82 6.50
N ALA A 51 1.46 -5.03 7.57
CA ALA A 51 2.59 -4.73 8.44
C ALA A 51 3.27 -6.00 8.97
N VAL A 52 2.51 -7.08 9.17
CA VAL A 52 3.02 -8.41 9.56
C VAL A 52 4.09 -8.95 8.61
N LEU A 53 4.04 -8.60 7.32
CA LEU A 53 4.97 -9.06 6.28
C LEU A 53 6.28 -8.27 6.24
N GLN A 54 6.41 -7.20 7.03
CA GLN A 54 7.70 -6.55 7.19
C GLN A 54 8.61 -7.49 7.98
N PRO A 55 9.84 -7.78 7.55
CA PRO A 55 10.67 -8.80 8.20
C PRO A 55 10.92 -8.54 9.69
N ASN A 56 11.02 -7.26 10.09
CA ASN A 56 11.12 -6.87 11.50
C ASN A 56 9.88 -7.34 12.27
N ASN A 57 8.69 -7.16 11.71
CA ASN A 57 7.44 -7.56 12.35
C ASN A 57 7.16 -9.07 12.24
N LEU A 58 7.75 -9.71 11.23
CA LEU A 58 7.55 -11.14 11.00
C LEU A 58 8.44 -11.99 11.89
N ILE A 59 9.64 -11.51 12.22
CA ILE A 59 10.69 -12.32 12.88
C ILE A 59 11.02 -11.81 14.30
N GLU A 60 10.91 -10.50 14.56
CA GLU A 60 11.21 -9.91 15.88
C GLU A 60 9.98 -9.56 16.71
N THR A 61 8.78 -9.54 16.14
CA THR A 61 7.59 -9.19 16.91
C THR A 61 7.38 -10.19 18.05
N SER A 62 7.16 -9.62 19.24
CA SER A 62 6.89 -10.38 20.44
C SER A 62 5.70 -11.33 20.27
N GLU A 63 5.69 -12.45 21.01
CA GLU A 63 4.58 -13.41 21.00
C GLU A 63 3.21 -12.77 21.36
N THR A 64 3.21 -11.58 21.95
CA THR A 64 1.99 -10.84 22.35
C THR A 64 1.51 -9.83 21.30
N GLU A 65 2.36 -9.36 20.41
CA GLU A 65 2.02 -8.41 19.34
C GLU A 65 1.72 -9.10 18.01
N LEU A 66 2.41 -10.20 17.72
CA LEU A 66 2.25 -10.96 16.48
C LEU A 66 0.79 -11.45 16.28
N PRO A 67 0.08 -11.93 17.32
CA PRO A 67 -1.33 -12.31 17.18
C PRO A 67 -2.22 -11.16 16.72
N LYS A 68 -1.97 -9.92 17.15
CA LYS A 68 -2.77 -8.74 16.74
C LYS A 68 -2.60 -8.44 15.26
N PHE A 69 -1.37 -8.51 14.76
CA PHE A 69 -1.07 -8.32 13.34
C PHE A 69 -1.70 -9.42 12.48
N VAL A 70 -1.59 -10.67 12.92
CA VAL A 70 -2.15 -11.83 12.22
C VAL A 70 -3.69 -11.80 12.23
N GLN A 71 -4.31 -11.38 13.33
CA GLN A 71 -5.76 -11.23 13.42
C GLN A 71 -6.28 -10.14 12.46
N SER A 72 -5.67 -8.96 12.46
CA SER A 72 -6.01 -7.88 11.52
C SER A 72 -5.93 -8.34 10.07
N LEU A 73 -4.91 -9.13 9.74
CA LEU A 73 -4.76 -9.72 8.41
C LEU A 73 -5.86 -10.75 8.10
N GLY A 74 -6.18 -11.64 9.05
CA GLY A 74 -7.20 -12.68 8.90
C GLY A 74 -8.63 -12.13 8.74
N GLU A 75 -8.96 -11.04 9.45
CA GLU A 75 -10.26 -10.35 9.33
C GLU A 75 -10.50 -9.78 7.92
N ASN A 76 -9.42 -9.35 7.25
CA ASN A 76 -9.50 -8.78 5.90
C ASN A 76 -9.49 -9.85 4.78
N TYR A 77 -9.01 -11.06 5.06
CA TYR A 77 -8.84 -12.12 4.07
C TYR A 77 -9.22 -13.49 4.63
N ASN A 78 -10.49 -13.89 4.44
CA ASN A 78 -11.06 -15.16 4.89
C ASN A 78 -10.35 -16.45 4.39
N LYS A 79 -9.45 -16.34 3.40
CA LYS A 79 -8.62 -17.45 2.92
C LYS A 79 -7.35 -17.68 3.75
N LEU A 80 -6.99 -16.76 4.64
CA LEU A 80 -5.78 -16.83 5.44
C LEU A 80 -6.09 -17.42 6.81
N SER A 81 -5.37 -18.48 7.18
CA SER A 81 -5.45 -19.06 8.52
C SER A 81 -4.50 -18.30 9.45
N ALA A 82 -5.03 -17.64 10.47
CA ALA A 82 -4.24 -16.94 11.49
C ALA A 82 -3.25 -17.89 12.19
N ASP A 83 -3.73 -19.05 12.66
CA ASP A 83 -2.89 -20.07 13.28
C ASP A 83 -1.87 -20.65 12.28
N GLY A 84 -2.29 -20.80 11.02
CA GLY A 84 -1.40 -21.21 9.93
C GLY A 84 -0.23 -20.24 9.75
N ILE A 85 -0.51 -18.94 9.66
CA ILE A 85 0.52 -17.90 9.54
C ILE A 85 1.47 -17.93 10.73
N PHE A 86 0.95 -18.04 11.96
CA PHE A 86 1.80 -18.08 13.16
C PHE A 86 2.76 -19.28 13.15
N THR A 87 2.24 -20.47 12.85
CA THR A 87 3.09 -21.69 12.77
C THR A 87 4.13 -21.61 11.65
N GLU A 88 3.77 -21.03 10.51
CA GLU A 88 4.67 -20.81 9.38
C GLU A 88 5.79 -19.81 9.71
N ILE A 89 5.48 -18.73 10.42
CA ILE A 89 6.47 -17.78 10.93
C ILE A 89 7.47 -18.49 11.84
N GLN A 90 7.00 -19.29 12.78
CA GLN A 90 7.89 -20.05 13.67
C GLN A 90 8.80 -21.02 12.89
N ARG A 91 8.25 -21.74 11.89
CA ARG A 91 9.02 -22.64 11.02
C ARG A 91 10.09 -21.89 10.26
N LEU A 92 9.74 -20.74 9.67
CA LEU A 92 10.68 -19.94 8.93
C LEU A 92 11.79 -19.37 9.80
N THR A 93 11.46 -18.85 10.99
CA THR A 93 12.46 -18.35 11.94
C THR A 93 13.44 -19.44 12.35
N ARG A 94 12.97 -20.69 12.53
CA ARG A 94 13.86 -21.84 12.75
C ARG A 94 14.73 -22.13 11.53
N PHE A 95 14.15 -22.11 10.33
CA PHE A 95 14.87 -22.30 9.07
C PHE A 95 16.00 -21.28 8.90
N LEU A 96 15.73 -19.98 9.09
CA LEU A 96 16.73 -18.91 8.97
C LEU A 96 17.88 -19.08 9.97
N LYS A 97 17.58 -19.49 11.21
CA LYS A 97 18.59 -19.82 12.23
C LYS A 97 19.46 -21.00 11.79
N SER A 98 18.85 -22.07 11.27
CA SER A 98 19.59 -23.24 10.78
C SER A 98 20.42 -22.96 9.53
N ALA A 99 19.93 -22.11 8.63
CA ALA A 99 20.62 -21.66 7.43
C ALA A 99 21.76 -20.65 7.71
N LYS A 100 21.95 -20.25 8.98
CA LYS A 100 22.97 -19.28 9.42
C LYS A 100 22.87 -17.94 8.70
N VAL A 101 21.66 -17.52 8.33
CA VAL A 101 21.45 -16.19 7.75
C VAL A 101 21.67 -15.15 8.85
N PRO A 102 22.58 -14.17 8.67
CA PRO A 102 22.78 -13.10 9.63
C PRO A 102 21.48 -12.34 9.89
N LYS A 103 21.28 -11.94 11.14
CA LYS A 103 20.05 -11.27 11.55
C LYS A 103 19.88 -9.93 10.83
N GLU A 104 20.97 -9.20 10.70
CA GLU A 104 21.06 -7.92 10.02
C GLU A 104 20.68 -8.03 8.54
N GLU A 105 20.92 -9.20 7.92
CA GLU A 105 20.61 -9.42 6.52
C GLU A 105 19.09 -9.47 6.30
N TYR A 106 18.36 -10.25 7.09
CA TYR A 106 16.92 -10.42 6.86
C TYR A 106 16.06 -9.28 7.41
N LEU A 107 16.53 -8.50 8.38
CA LEU A 107 15.84 -7.28 8.84
C LEU A 107 15.75 -6.22 7.72
N GLY A 108 16.76 -6.17 6.84
CA GLY A 108 16.78 -5.28 5.68
C GLY A 108 15.99 -5.78 4.47
N TRP A 109 15.33 -6.94 4.55
CA TRP A 109 14.66 -7.50 3.38
C TRP A 109 13.37 -6.77 3.02
N THR A 110 13.10 -6.70 1.73
CA THR A 110 11.77 -6.33 1.22
C THR A 110 10.89 -7.58 1.17
N SER A 111 9.57 -7.42 1.18
CA SER A 111 8.64 -8.54 0.98
C SER A 111 8.89 -9.28 -0.35
N LEU A 112 9.41 -8.59 -1.38
CA LEU A 112 9.86 -9.21 -2.63
C LEU A 112 11.08 -10.11 -2.42
N ARG A 113 12.09 -9.66 -1.67
CA ARG A 113 13.27 -10.47 -1.35
C ARG A 113 12.87 -11.72 -0.56
N PHE A 114 11.91 -11.55 0.35
CA PHE A 114 11.34 -12.64 1.12
C PHE A 114 10.61 -13.67 0.24
N LEU A 115 9.78 -13.22 -0.71
CA LEU A 115 9.15 -14.13 -1.68
C LEU A 115 10.18 -14.86 -2.55
N LYS A 116 11.27 -14.18 -2.96
CA LYS A 116 12.37 -14.82 -3.68
C LYS A 116 13.05 -15.92 -2.85
N LEU A 117 13.18 -15.73 -1.54
CA LEU A 117 13.70 -16.76 -0.64
C LEU A 117 12.79 -17.99 -0.59
N VAL A 118 11.47 -17.79 -0.47
CA VAL A 118 10.50 -18.89 -0.50
C VAL A 118 10.65 -19.72 -1.78
N VAL A 119 10.87 -19.06 -2.91
CA VAL A 119 11.11 -19.71 -4.20
C VAL A 119 12.46 -20.45 -4.21
N GLN A 120 13.53 -19.78 -3.76
CA GLN A 120 14.90 -20.30 -3.82
C GLN A 120 15.09 -21.58 -2.99
N TYR A 121 14.38 -21.69 -1.86
CA TYR A 121 14.46 -22.86 -0.98
C TYR A 121 13.23 -23.76 -1.07
N GLU A 122 12.38 -23.58 -2.08
CA GLU A 122 11.19 -24.40 -2.33
C GLU A 122 10.25 -24.53 -1.12
N LEU A 123 10.12 -23.44 -0.33
CA LEU A 123 9.38 -23.45 0.93
C LEU A 123 7.86 -23.37 0.75
N PHE A 124 7.34 -23.43 -0.47
CA PHE A 124 5.92 -23.20 -0.78
C PHE A 124 4.98 -24.09 0.04
N ASP A 125 5.31 -25.37 0.18
CA ASP A 125 4.51 -26.32 0.97
C ASP A 125 4.70 -26.14 2.48
N SER A 126 5.82 -25.54 2.89
CA SER A 126 6.15 -25.31 4.30
C SER A 126 5.55 -24.01 4.85
N VAL A 127 5.38 -23.00 3.98
CA VAL A 127 4.85 -21.66 4.30
C VAL A 127 3.74 -21.21 3.33
N PRO A 128 2.67 -22.00 3.11
CA PRO A 128 1.65 -21.69 2.11
C PRO A 128 0.83 -20.43 2.41
N ASN A 129 0.48 -20.15 3.68
CA ASN A 129 -0.28 -18.95 4.05
C ASN A 129 0.57 -17.68 3.89
N LEU A 130 1.83 -17.69 4.32
CA LEU A 130 2.77 -16.58 4.10
C LEU A 130 3.00 -16.35 2.60
N THR A 131 3.17 -17.42 1.82
CA THR A 131 3.29 -17.33 0.36
C THR A 131 2.08 -16.62 -0.25
N LEU A 132 0.88 -17.03 0.14
CA LEU A 132 -0.37 -16.42 -0.35
C LEU A 132 -0.48 -14.95 0.07
N THR A 133 -0.12 -14.64 1.32
CA THR A 133 -0.15 -13.28 1.85
C THR A 133 0.83 -12.36 1.12
N LEU A 134 2.07 -12.81 0.87
CA LEU A 134 3.07 -12.07 0.09
C LEU A 134 2.59 -11.80 -1.34
N ARG A 135 1.95 -12.79 -1.96
CA ARG A 135 1.38 -12.63 -3.31
C ARG A 135 0.26 -11.61 -3.31
N PHE A 136 -0.63 -11.62 -2.31
CA PHE A 136 -1.67 -10.59 -2.18
C PHE A 136 -1.07 -9.20 -2.00
N PHE A 137 -0.14 -9.04 -1.06
CA PHE A 137 0.52 -7.76 -0.83
C PHE A 137 1.16 -7.19 -2.10
N LEU A 138 2.02 -7.98 -2.76
CA LEU A 138 2.71 -7.54 -3.97
C LEU A 138 1.73 -7.25 -5.12
N THR A 139 0.65 -8.03 -5.25
CA THR A 139 -0.38 -7.79 -6.28
C THR A 139 -1.18 -6.52 -6.00
N LEU A 140 -1.50 -6.24 -4.74
CA LEU A 140 -2.22 -5.03 -4.34
C LEU A 140 -1.36 -3.78 -4.51
N CYS A 141 -0.07 -3.84 -4.11
CA CYS A 141 0.89 -2.78 -4.40
C CYS A 141 0.96 -2.50 -5.91
N VAL A 142 1.12 -3.54 -6.73
CA VAL A 142 1.13 -3.40 -8.20
C VAL A 142 -0.22 -2.89 -8.72
N SER A 143 -1.35 -3.22 -8.11
CA SER A 143 -2.66 -2.74 -8.57
C SER A 143 -2.88 -1.25 -8.27
N VAL A 144 -2.47 -0.77 -7.10
CA VAL A 144 -2.51 0.66 -6.75
C VAL A 144 -1.57 1.46 -7.63
N VAL A 145 -0.36 0.94 -7.86
CA VAL A 145 0.61 1.52 -8.79
C VAL A 145 0.08 1.46 -10.24
N SER A 146 -0.40 0.31 -10.73
CA SER A 146 -0.80 0.11 -12.14
C SER A 146 -2.08 0.85 -12.56
N ARG A 147 -2.86 1.45 -11.64
CA ARG A 147 -3.85 2.48 -12.03
C ARG A 147 -3.20 3.65 -12.80
N GLU A 148 -1.87 3.73 -12.81
CA GLU A 148 -1.03 4.46 -13.76
C GLU A 148 -1.40 4.31 -15.25
N ARG A 149 -1.88 3.16 -15.74
CA ARG A 149 -2.14 2.99 -17.19
C ARG A 149 -3.53 3.48 -17.65
N SER A 150 -4.44 3.67 -16.71
CA SER A 150 -5.78 4.25 -16.95
C SER A 150 -5.79 5.78 -17.05
N PHE A 151 -4.62 6.44 -17.09
CA PHE A 151 -4.48 7.84 -17.49
C PHE A 151 -4.95 8.15 -18.93
N ARG A 152 -5.46 7.16 -19.68
CA ARG A 152 -5.97 7.37 -21.04
C ARG A 152 -7.44 7.79 -21.05
N ASN A 153 -7.59 9.09 -21.29
CA ASN A 153 -8.71 9.72 -22.00
C ASN A 153 -10.05 9.71 -21.28
N SER A 154 -10.21 10.58 -20.29
CA SER A 154 -11.49 11.28 -20.17
C SER A 154 -11.29 12.69 -20.71
N ASN A 155 -11.75 12.90 -21.95
CA ASN A 155 -12.03 14.23 -22.49
C ASN A 155 -13.21 14.86 -21.77
#